data_AF-A0A1F9NPT5-F1
#
_entry.id   AF-A0A1F9NPT5-F1
#
_cell.length_a   1.000
_cell.length_b   1.000
_cell.length_c   1.000
_cell.angle_alpha   90.00
_cell.angle_beta   90.00
_cell.angle_gamma   90.00
#
_symmetry.space_group_name_H-M   'P 1'
#
loop_
_entity.id
_entity.type
_entity.pdbx_description
1 polymer ?
#
loop_
_entity_poly.entity_id
_entity_poly.type
_entity_poly.pdbx_seq_one_letter_code
_entity_poly.pdbx_strand_id
1 'polypeptide(L)' 'MVYNYLLDLYQVLAERERAIKERQEDPAAPPETKEHLQGRLAAVSDFHTFLKDNFHARLPRRLR' A
#
# COMPACT_ATOMS: atom_id res chain seq x y z
N MET A 1 -0.71 -19.36 14.43
CA MET A 1 -0.63 -17.91 14.67
C MET A 1 0.20 -17.21 13.57
N VAL A 2 -0.17 -17.35 12.29
CA VAL A 2 0.62 -16.78 11.16
C VAL A 2 -0.21 -15.81 10.30
N TYR A 3 -1.54 -15.96 10.31
CA TYR A 3 -2.43 -15.19 9.44
C TYR A 3 -2.71 -13.75 9.88
N ASN A 4 -2.48 -13.39 11.16
CA ASN A 4 -2.67 -12.01 11.63
C ASN A 4 -1.63 -11.06 11.04
N TYR A 5 -0.36 -11.48 10.98
CA TYR A 5 0.73 -10.64 10.47
C TYR A 5 0.53 -10.22 9.02
N LEU A 6 -0.03 -11.11 8.19
CA LEU A 6 -0.31 -10.80 6.79
C LEU A 6 -1.46 -9.79 6.68
N LEU A 7 -2.50 -9.96 7.50
CA LEU A 7 -3.62 -9.01 7.59
C LEU A 7 -3.14 -7.62 8.02
N ASP A 8 -2.36 -7.56 9.10
CA ASP A 8 -1.81 -6.33 9.63
C ASP A 8 -0.94 -5.64 8.57
N LEU A 9 -0.17 -6.41 7.78
CA LEU A 9 0.62 -5.90 6.67
C LEU A 9 -0.25 -5.27 5.57
N TYR A 10 -1.36 -5.91 5.18
CA TYR A 10 -2.30 -5.33 4.21
C TYR A 10 -2.93 -4.03 4.73
N GLN A 11 -3.29 -3.98 6.02
CA GLN A 11 -3.83 -2.77 6.63
C GLN A 11 -2.81 -1.64 6.62
N VAL A 12 -1.56 -1.91 7.03
CA VAL A 12 -0.48 -0.92 7.02
C VAL A 12 -0.19 -0.42 5.61
N LEU A 13 -0.21 -1.29 4.60
CA LEU A 13 0.00 -0.88 3.21
C LEU A 13 -1.14 0.01 2.70
N ALA A 14 -2.40 -0.33 3.00
CA ALA A 14 -3.55 0.48 2.64
C ALA A 14 -3.53 1.86 3.32
N GLU A 15 -3.17 1.92 4.59
CA GLU A 15 -3.01 3.19 5.32
C GLU A 15 -1.89 4.06 4.73
N ARG A 16 -0.77 3.44 4.36
CA ARG A 16 0.35 4.14 3.72
C ARG A 16 -0.01 4.67 2.34
N GLU A 17 -0.72 3.87 1.53
CA GLU A 17 -1.19 4.29 0.22
C GLU A 17 -2.15 5.48 0.34
N ARG A 18 -3.10 5.42 1.28
CA ARG A 18 -4.04 6.52 1.54
C ARG A 18 -3.33 7.80 1.96
N ALA A 19 -2.39 7.70 2.91
CA ALA A 19 -1.62 8.85 3.37
C ALA A 19 -0.74 9.48 2.28
N ILE A 20 -0.23 8.70 1.33
CA ILE A 20 0.53 9.21 0.18
C ILE A 20 -0.39 9.96 -0.78
N LYS A 21 -1.57 9.40 -1.09
CA LYS A 21 -2.57 10.05 -1.95
C LYS A 21 -3.07 11.37 -1.36
N GLU A 22 -3.43 11.37 -0.07
CA GLU A 22 -3.84 12.59 0.66
C GLU A 22 -2.77 13.69 0.58
N ARG A 23 -1.47 13.34 0.64
CA ARG A 23 -0.37 14.30 0.48
C ARG A 23 -0.12 14.74 -0.96
N GLN A 24 -0.47 13.92 -1.96
CA GLN A 24 -0.37 14.31 -3.37
C GLN A 24 -1.48 15.28 -3.77
N GLU A 25 -2.65 15.16 -3.14
CA GLU A 25 -3.79 16.05 -3.33
C GLU A 25 -3.56 17.45 -2.72
N ASP A 26 -2.53 17.62 -1.89
CA ASP A 26 -2.14 18.92 -1.35
C ASP A 26 -1.68 19.86 -2.49
N PRO A 27 -2.45 20.94 -2.79
CA PRO A 27 -2.10 21.88 -3.84
C PRO A 27 -0.84 22.69 -3.52
N ALA A 28 -0.44 22.78 -2.24
CA ALA A 28 0.75 23.50 -1.79
C ALA A 28 2.04 22.67 -1.87
N ALA A 29 1.95 21.37 -2.18
CA ALA A 29 3.13 20.50 -2.25
C ALA A 29 4.04 20.88 -3.43
N PRO A 30 5.37 21.03 -3.21
CA PRO A 30 6.34 21.28 -4.27
C PRO A 30 6.33 20.17 -5.34
N PRO A 31 6.63 20.47 -6.61
CA PRO A 31 6.63 19.49 -7.69
C PRO A 31 7.61 18.31 -7.42
N GLU A 32 8.78 18.59 -6.85
CA GLU A 32 9.75 17.57 -6.43
C GLU A 32 9.18 16.62 -5.35
N THR A 33 8.33 17.15 -4.46
CA THR A 33 7.65 16.34 -3.45
C THR A 33 6.59 15.47 -4.09
N LYS A 34 5.88 15.96 -5.11
CA LYS A 34 4.88 15.17 -5.85
C LYS A 34 5.51 14.01 -6.61
N GLU A 35 6.65 14.25 -7.26
CA GLU A 35 7.41 13.20 -7.96
C GLU A 35 7.95 12.15 -6.99
N HIS A 36 8.50 12.57 -5.84
CA HIS A 36 8.94 11.65 -4.79
C HIS A 36 7.78 10.83 -4.22
N LEU A 37 6.61 11.45 -3.97
CA LEU A 37 5.41 10.75 -3.52
C LEU A 37 4.89 9.77 -4.57
N GLN A 38 5.00 10.09 -5.86
CA GLN A 38 4.62 9.21 -6.95
C GLN A 38 5.49 7.96 -7.01
N GLY A 39 6.82 8.10 -6.88
CA GLY A 39 7.73 6.95 -6.78
C GLY A 39 7.43 6.07 -5.57
N ARG A 40 7.09 6.67 -4.43
CA ARG A 40 6.68 5.93 -3.23
C ARG A 40 5.35 5.20 -3.41
N LEU A 41 4.38 5.82 -4.07
CA LEU A 41 3.10 5.18 -4.41
C LEU A 41 3.32 3.97 -5.30
N ALA A 42 4.16 4.10 -6.33
CA ALA A 42 4.51 3.01 -7.24
C ALA A 42 5.12 1.82 -6.49
N ALA A 43 6.10 2.07 -5.61
CA ALA A 43 6.71 1.01 -4.81
C ALA A 43 5.72 0.30 -3.87
N VAL A 44 4.79 1.04 -3.24
CA VAL A 44 3.75 0.45 -2.38
C VAL A 44 2.77 -0.39 -3.20
N SER A 45 2.40 0.08 -4.39
CA SER A 45 1.53 -0.63 -5.34
C SER A 45 2.17 -1.93 -5.83
N ASP A 46 3.45 -1.90 -6.19
CA ASP A 46 4.21 -3.07 -6.63
C ASP A 46 4.32 -4.10 -5.51
N PHE A 47 4.57 -3.64 -4.28
CA PHE A 47 4.64 -4.52 -3.11
C PHE A 47 3.28 -5.15 -2.78
N HIS A 48 2.20 -4.39 -2.87
CA HIS A 48 0.84 -4.90 -2.70
C HIS A 48 0.49 -5.96 -3.76
N THR A 49 0.86 -5.71 -5.01
CA THR A 49 0.69 -6.66 -6.12
C THR A 49 1.48 -7.95 -5.88
N PHE A 50 2.75 -7.83 -5.49
CA PHE A 50 3.58 -8.97 -5.12
C PHE A 50 2.94 -9.82 -4.01
N LEU A 51 2.43 -9.18 -2.94
CA LEU A 51 1.75 -9.89 -1.86
C LEU A 51 0.49 -10.59 -2.35
N LYS A 52 -0.29 -9.92 -3.21
CA LYS A 52 -1.49 -10.49 -3.81
C LYS A 52 -1.17 -11.74 -4.64
N ASP A 53 -0.16 -11.66 -5.50
CA ASP A 53 0.17 -12.76 -6.40
C ASP A 53 0.78 -13.97 -5.66
N ASN A 54 1.53 -13.71 -4.58
CA ASN A 54 2.28 -14.77 -3.87
C ASN A 54 1.56 -15.33 -2.64
N PHE A 55 0.65 -14.58 -2.00
CA PHE A 55 0.08 -14.97 -0.70
C PHE A 55 -1.45 -14.94 -0.65
N HIS A 56 -2.15 -14.35 -1.61
CA HIS A 56 -3.61 -14.20 -1.59
C HIS A 56 -4.37 -15.52 -1.76
N ALA A 57 -3.75 -16.52 -2.41
CA ALA A 57 -4.31 -17.87 -2.47
C ALA A 57 -4.33 -18.58 -1.10
N ARG A 58 -3.47 -18.14 -0.15
CA ARG A 58 -3.35 -18.70 1.20
C ARG A 58 -4.13 -17.91 2.25
N LEU A 59 -4.74 -16.78 1.88
CA LEU A 59 -5.54 -15.99 2.83
C LEU A 59 -6.88 -16.67 3.13
N PRO A 60 -7.32 -16.70 4.41
CA PRO A 60 -8.62 -17.26 4.80
C PRO A 60 -9.78 -16.62 4.03
N ARG A 61 -10.77 -17.43 3.62
CA ARG A 61 -11.95 -17.01 2.82
C ARG A 61 -12.72 -15.78 3.33
N ARG A 62 -12.59 -15.41 4.60
CA ARG A 62 -13.20 -14.20 5.17
C ARG A 62 -12.56 -12.89 4.68
N LEU A 63 -11.44 -13.00 3.97
CA LEU A 63 -10.61 -11.89 3.48
C LEU A 63 -10.44 -11.92 1.94
N ARG A 64 -11.15 -12.82 1.25
CA ARG A 64 -11.28 -12.80 -0.21
C ARG A 64 -12.41 -11.88 -0.64
#